data_AF-A0AAN9GI38-F1
#
_entry.id   AF-A0AAN9GI38-F1
#
_cell.length_a   1.000
_cell.length_b   1.000
_cell.length_c   1.000
_cell.angle_alpha   90.00
_cell.angle_beta   90.00
_cell.angle_gamma   90.00
#
_symmetry.space_group_name_H-M   'P 1'
#
loop_
_entity.id
_entity.type
_entity.pdbx_description
1 polymer ?
#
loop_
_entity_poly.entity_id
_entity_poly.type
_entity_poly.pdbx_seq_one_letter_code
_entity_poly.pdbx_strand_id
1 'polypeptide(L)'
;MKPCGSACFLLFAVVCAATWNSASAGTKTVAGANCAPDHQCGTHNENYFWCYKDLYGARSSEWDYCCKPDHPCGTYGSSYNWCNNGYSWSYCHKEEVTSRKTVSGKSCSPNHSCGQHGYSYNWCYVPGSWEYCCKPDHACGKHGQSYDWCWFGSYATSWRQCKA
;
A
#
# COMPACT_ATOMS: atom_id res chain seq x y z
N MET A 1 -28.31 -16.72 19.01
CA MET A 1 -29.02 -17.74 19.81
C MET A 1 -28.12 -18.96 19.94
N LYS A 2 -28.11 -19.60 21.12
CA LYS A 2 -27.25 -20.74 21.52
C LYS A 2 -27.58 -22.06 20.78
N PRO A 3 -26.76 -23.13 20.88
CA PRO A 3 -26.25 -23.90 19.73
C PRO A 3 -26.96 -25.25 19.51
N CYS A 4 -26.81 -25.82 18.31
CA CYS A 4 -27.14 -27.22 18.04
C CYS A 4 -25.90 -28.11 18.25
N GLY A 5 -26.12 -29.19 18.99
CA GLY A 5 -25.11 -30.09 19.54
C GLY A 5 -24.54 -31.13 18.58
N SER A 6 -23.55 -31.82 19.14
CA SER A 6 -22.70 -32.85 18.57
C SER A 6 -23.44 -34.07 18.00
N ALA A 7 -22.93 -34.55 16.87
CA ALA A 7 -22.93 -35.97 16.52
C ALA A 7 -21.57 -36.33 15.91
N CYS A 8 -20.94 -37.32 16.52
CA CYS A 8 -19.64 -37.89 16.20
C CYS A 8 -19.77 -38.88 15.03
N PHE A 9 -19.03 -38.68 13.94
CA PHE A 9 -18.61 -39.76 13.06
C PHE A 9 -17.24 -39.40 12.46
N LEU A 10 -16.24 -40.21 12.83
CA LEU A 10 -14.94 -40.30 12.19
C LEU A 10 -15.14 -40.72 10.72
N LEU A 11 -14.58 -39.97 9.78
CA LEU A 11 -13.80 -40.43 8.61
C LEU A 11 -13.77 -39.33 7.54
N PHE A 12 -12.55 -39.07 7.06
CA PHE A 12 -12.19 -38.08 6.04
C PHE A 12 -12.46 -36.63 6.42
N ALA A 13 -11.51 -36.03 7.15
CA ALA A 13 -11.28 -34.59 7.06
C ALA A 13 -10.81 -34.26 5.64
N VAL A 14 -11.75 -34.23 4.69
CA VAL A 14 -11.67 -33.25 3.61
C VAL A 14 -11.84 -31.93 4.32
N VAL A 15 -10.72 -31.41 4.83
CA VAL A 15 -10.64 -30.00 5.17
C VAL A 15 -10.93 -29.34 3.84
N CYS A 16 -12.16 -28.83 3.68
CA CYS A 16 -12.39 -27.69 2.83
C CYS A 16 -11.49 -26.61 3.40
N ALA A 17 -10.21 -26.64 2.97
CA ALA A 17 -9.47 -25.43 2.77
C ALA A 17 -10.34 -24.67 1.78
N ALA A 18 -11.28 -23.90 2.30
CA ALA A 18 -11.60 -22.63 1.70
C ALA A 18 -10.24 -21.97 1.60
N THR A 19 -9.57 -22.18 0.46
CA THR A 19 -8.53 -21.30 0.01
C THR A 19 -9.21 -19.96 0.05
N TRP A 20 -8.92 -19.19 1.10
CA TRP A 20 -9.15 -17.77 1.11
C TRP A 20 -8.32 -17.28 -0.06
N ASN A 21 -8.96 -17.30 -1.23
CA ASN A 21 -8.48 -16.63 -2.40
C ASN A 21 -8.74 -15.17 -2.08
N SER A 22 -7.92 -14.63 -1.17
CA SER A 22 -7.84 -13.22 -0.86
C SER A 22 -7.20 -12.58 -2.08
N ALA A 23 -7.97 -12.54 -3.17
CA ALA A 23 -7.76 -11.57 -4.22
C ALA A 23 -7.76 -10.22 -3.51
N SER A 24 -6.59 -9.62 -3.46
CA SER A 24 -6.22 -8.40 -2.76
C SER A 24 -6.88 -7.17 -3.37
N ALA A 25 -8.21 -7.20 -3.50
CA ALA A 25 -9.01 -6.05 -3.88
C ALA A 25 -9.34 -5.25 -2.61
N GLY A 26 -8.67 -4.10 -2.46
CA GLY A 26 -9.25 -2.96 -1.74
C GLY A 26 -9.11 -2.95 -0.22
N THR A 27 -7.89 -3.15 0.28
CA THR A 27 -7.62 -3.05 1.72
C THR A 27 -7.24 -1.63 2.16
N LYS A 28 -7.08 -0.73 1.18
CA LYS A 28 -6.47 0.59 1.36
C LYS A 28 -7.04 1.63 0.40
N THR A 29 -6.95 2.88 0.85
CA THR A 29 -7.42 4.05 0.12
C THR A 29 -6.41 4.46 -0.96
N VAL A 30 -6.81 5.38 -1.85
CA VAL A 30 -5.93 5.96 -2.87
C VAL A 30 -4.72 6.66 -2.23
N ALA A 31 -4.88 7.26 -1.04
CA ALA A 31 -3.80 7.84 -0.24
C ALA A 31 -2.91 6.80 0.50
N GLY A 32 -3.22 5.50 0.40
CA GLY A 32 -2.48 4.44 1.12
C GLY A 32 -2.91 4.26 2.59
N ALA A 33 -3.99 4.88 3.05
CA ALA A 33 -4.50 4.59 4.39
C ALA A 33 -5.15 3.19 4.41
N ASN A 34 -4.98 2.46 5.51
CA ASN A 34 -5.73 1.22 5.72
C ASN A 34 -7.22 1.50 5.81
N CYS A 35 -8.04 0.65 5.19
CA CYS A 35 -9.48 0.66 5.40
C CYS A 35 -9.84 -0.04 6.70
N ALA A 36 -10.86 0.48 7.39
CA ALA A 36 -11.37 -0.10 8.62
C ALA A 36 -11.76 -1.57 8.42
N PRO A 37 -11.46 -2.48 9.37
CA PRO A 37 -11.72 -3.92 9.23
C PRO A 37 -13.18 -4.26 8.86
N ASP A 38 -14.12 -3.47 9.36
CA ASP A 38 -15.56 -3.63 9.15
C ASP A 38 -16.11 -2.76 8.01
N HIS A 39 -15.26 -2.07 7.25
CA HIS A 39 -15.64 -1.20 6.14
C HIS A 39 -14.54 -1.16 5.07
N GLN A 40 -14.28 -2.31 4.44
CA GLN A 40 -13.31 -2.43 3.34
C GLN A 40 -13.72 -1.64 2.10
N CYS A 41 -12.81 -1.46 1.14
CA CYS A 41 -13.14 -0.75 -0.09
C CYS A 41 -14.32 -1.40 -0.81
N GLY A 42 -15.32 -0.58 -1.12
CA GLY A 42 -16.52 -0.99 -1.83
C GLY A 42 -17.34 0.23 -2.20
N THR A 43 -18.47 0.00 -2.85
CA THR A 43 -19.38 1.09 -3.24
C THR A 43 -20.20 1.60 -2.06
N HIS A 44 -20.57 0.75 -1.10
CA HIS A 44 -21.37 1.14 0.09
C HIS A 44 -22.62 1.96 -0.27
N ASN A 45 -23.31 1.55 -1.35
CA ASN A 45 -24.46 2.22 -1.96
C ASN A 45 -24.17 3.54 -2.68
N GLU A 46 -22.90 3.86 -2.92
CA GLU A 46 -22.46 4.96 -3.76
C GLU A 46 -22.07 4.49 -5.17
N ASN A 47 -21.79 5.43 -6.08
CA ASN A 47 -21.26 5.15 -7.43
C ASN A 47 -19.73 5.19 -7.52
N TYR A 48 -19.04 5.29 -6.39
CA TYR A 48 -17.58 5.25 -6.28
C TYR A 48 -17.14 4.27 -5.21
N PHE A 49 -15.90 3.79 -5.31
CA PHE A 49 -15.26 2.94 -4.33
C PHE A 49 -14.63 3.80 -3.24
N TRP A 50 -14.92 3.49 -1.99
CA TRP A 50 -14.37 4.21 -0.83
C TRP A 50 -14.38 3.33 0.42
N CYS A 51 -13.71 3.81 1.46
CA CYS A 51 -13.76 3.21 2.79
C CYS A 51 -13.52 4.25 3.89
N TYR A 52 -13.96 3.93 5.11
CA TYR A 52 -13.45 4.61 6.31
C TYR A 52 -12.03 4.16 6.59
N LYS A 53 -11.20 5.09 7.05
CA LYS A 53 -9.83 4.79 7.46
C LYS A 53 -9.82 4.02 8.77
N ASP A 54 -8.85 3.13 8.88
CA ASP A 54 -8.46 2.50 10.14
C ASP A 54 -7.59 3.47 10.95
N LEU A 55 -8.09 3.90 12.10
CA LEU A 55 -7.30 4.56 13.13
C LEU A 55 -7.18 3.60 14.32
N TYR A 56 -5.98 3.06 14.51
CA TYR A 56 -5.62 2.18 15.64
C TYR A 56 -6.42 0.88 15.76
N GLY A 57 -6.76 0.25 14.63
CA GLY A 57 -7.53 -0.99 14.55
C GLY A 57 -9.04 -0.78 14.63
N ALA A 58 -9.53 0.45 14.45
CA ALA A 58 -10.93 0.81 14.57
C ALA A 58 -11.38 1.77 13.46
N ARG A 59 -12.68 1.73 13.15
CA ARG A 59 -13.30 2.61 12.17
C ARG A 59 -13.25 4.06 12.64
N SER A 60 -12.62 4.91 11.84
CA SER A 60 -12.68 6.37 11.98
C SER A 60 -13.91 6.97 11.30
N SER A 61 -14.23 8.23 11.62
CA SER A 61 -15.10 9.07 10.79
C SER A 61 -14.40 9.63 9.55
N GLU A 62 -13.06 9.56 9.51
CA GLU A 62 -12.29 9.86 8.31
C GLU A 62 -12.47 8.77 7.26
N TRP A 63 -12.67 9.18 6.02
CA TRP A 63 -12.82 8.30 4.87
C TRP A 63 -11.95 8.79 3.71
N ASP A 64 -11.72 7.92 2.74
CA ASP A 64 -11.05 8.27 1.50
C ASP A 64 -11.47 7.31 0.38
N TYR A 65 -11.22 7.69 -0.87
CA TYR A 65 -11.52 6.89 -2.04
C TYR A 65 -10.65 5.65 -2.11
N CYS A 66 -11.13 4.65 -2.84
CA CYS A 66 -10.40 3.44 -3.17
C CYS A 66 -10.27 3.29 -4.68
N CYS A 67 -9.24 2.58 -5.11
CA CYS A 67 -9.14 2.15 -6.50
C CYS A 67 -10.16 1.06 -6.80
N LYS A 68 -10.83 1.14 -7.95
CA LYS A 68 -11.74 0.10 -8.42
C LYS A 68 -10.96 -1.17 -8.81
N PRO A 69 -11.51 -2.37 -8.60
CA PRO A 69 -10.79 -3.63 -8.87
C PRO A 69 -10.33 -3.79 -10.32
N ASP A 70 -11.08 -3.28 -11.29
CA ASP A 70 -10.76 -3.36 -12.73
C ASP A 70 -9.76 -2.31 -13.19
N HIS A 71 -9.45 -1.29 -12.37
CA HIS A 71 -8.39 -0.31 -12.60
C HIS A 71 -7.66 -0.03 -11.28
N PRO A 72 -6.85 -1.00 -10.80
CA PRO A 72 -6.09 -0.88 -9.56
C PRO A 72 -5.01 0.20 -9.65
N CYS A 73 -4.27 0.45 -8.56
CA CYS A 73 -3.19 1.43 -8.60
C CYS A 73 -2.06 1.02 -9.57
N GLY A 74 -1.83 1.83 -10.61
CA GLY A 74 -0.90 1.51 -11.70
C GLY A 74 -0.51 2.73 -12.53
N THR A 75 0.48 2.60 -13.41
CA THR A 75 1.00 3.74 -14.17
C THR A 75 0.14 4.10 -15.38
N TYR A 76 -0.52 3.12 -16.02
CA TYR A 76 -1.38 3.34 -17.20
C TYR A 76 -0.73 4.19 -18.31
N GLY A 77 0.59 4.02 -18.52
CA GLY A 77 1.36 4.80 -19.49
C GLY A 77 1.78 6.20 -19.02
N SER A 78 1.52 6.56 -17.76
CA SER A 78 1.94 7.81 -17.12
C SER A 78 3.24 7.64 -16.30
N SER A 79 3.88 8.77 -15.96
CA SER A 79 5.01 8.83 -15.03
C SER A 79 4.59 8.70 -13.56
N TYR A 80 3.30 8.85 -13.26
CA TYR A 80 2.75 8.70 -11.90
C TYR A 80 1.84 7.47 -11.82
N ASN A 81 1.55 7.04 -10.60
CA ASN A 81 0.55 6.01 -10.38
C ASN A 81 -0.83 6.66 -10.25
N TRP A 82 -1.77 6.08 -10.97
CA TRP A 82 -3.16 6.48 -11.03
C TRP A 82 -4.04 5.28 -10.75
N CYS A 83 -5.27 5.55 -10.37
CA CYS A 83 -6.35 4.60 -10.47
C CYS A 83 -7.65 5.33 -10.68
N ASN A 84 -8.70 4.58 -10.98
CA ASN A 84 -10.03 5.13 -11.08
C ASN A 84 -10.82 4.66 -9.86
N ASN A 85 -11.61 5.54 -9.25
CA ASN A 85 -12.42 5.19 -8.08
C ASN A 85 -13.88 4.89 -8.43
N GLY A 86 -14.22 4.73 -9.72
CA GLY A 86 -15.59 4.62 -10.22
C GLY A 86 -16.21 5.95 -10.64
N TYR A 87 -15.75 7.06 -10.07
CA TYR A 87 -16.22 8.42 -10.38
C TYR A 87 -15.19 9.23 -11.17
N SER A 88 -13.92 9.21 -10.76
CA SER A 88 -12.83 9.96 -11.37
C SER A 88 -11.50 9.20 -11.32
N TRP A 89 -10.54 9.67 -12.11
CA TRP A 89 -9.15 9.26 -11.98
C TRP A 89 -8.47 10.02 -10.84
N SER A 90 -7.76 9.31 -9.98
CA SER A 90 -7.05 9.85 -8.82
C SER A 90 -5.62 9.33 -8.79
N TYR A 91 -4.70 10.14 -8.27
CA TYR A 91 -3.38 9.66 -7.89
C TYR A 91 -3.53 8.58 -6.84
N CYS A 92 -2.69 7.55 -6.92
CA CYS A 92 -2.70 6.47 -5.95
C CYS A 92 -1.29 6.09 -5.51
N HIS A 93 -1.17 5.56 -4.30
CA HIS A 93 0.08 5.02 -3.79
C HIS A 93 0.10 3.50 -3.97
N LYS A 94 1.19 2.96 -4.53
CA LYS A 94 1.43 1.52 -4.50
C LYS A 94 1.95 1.14 -3.12
N GLU A 95 1.22 0.26 -2.47
CA GLU A 95 1.39 -0.11 -1.07
C GLU A 95 2.53 -1.08 -0.76
N GLU A 96 3.43 -1.29 -1.71
CA GLU A 96 4.65 -2.06 -1.47
C GLU A 96 5.94 -1.24 -1.59
N VAL A 97 5.83 0.08 -1.64
CA VAL A 97 7.02 0.93 -1.64
C VAL A 97 6.97 1.97 -0.53
N THR A 98 6.59 1.55 0.69
CA THR A 98 7.54 1.90 1.75
C THR A 98 8.83 1.25 1.30
N SER A 99 9.75 2.06 0.81
CA SER A 99 10.98 1.60 0.22
C SER A 99 11.78 0.91 1.34
N ARG A 100 11.47 -0.37 1.59
CA ARG A 100 12.34 -1.28 2.35
C ARG A 100 13.68 -1.38 1.65
N LYS A 101 13.83 -0.80 0.47
CA LYS A 101 15.06 -0.64 -0.26
C LYS A 101 15.52 0.81 -0.21
N THR A 102 16.79 1.00 0.08
CA THR A 102 17.46 2.28 -0.09
C THR A 102 17.58 2.61 -1.58
N VAL A 103 17.97 3.85 -1.90
CA VAL A 103 18.29 4.24 -3.29
C VAL A 103 19.41 3.38 -3.90
N SER A 104 20.20 2.68 -3.07
CA SER A 104 21.25 1.76 -3.50
C SER A 104 20.79 0.30 -3.62
N GLY A 105 19.52 0.00 -3.30
CA GLY A 105 18.93 -1.35 -3.36
C GLY A 105 19.11 -2.19 -2.09
N LYS A 106 19.69 -1.63 -1.01
CA LYS A 106 19.88 -2.35 0.25
C LYS A 106 18.60 -2.41 1.06
N SER A 107 18.39 -3.52 1.76
CA SER A 107 17.23 -3.63 2.65
C SER A 107 17.39 -2.76 3.90
N CYS A 108 16.42 -1.91 4.16
CA CYS A 108 16.24 -1.17 5.40
C CYS A 108 15.97 -2.14 6.56
N SER A 109 16.45 -1.76 7.74
CA SER A 109 16.20 -2.46 9.00
C SER A 109 14.70 -2.50 9.30
N PRO A 110 14.14 -3.63 9.78
CA PRO A 110 12.73 -3.74 10.16
C PRO A 110 12.32 -2.74 11.24
N ASN A 111 13.23 -2.43 12.17
CA ASN A 111 12.97 -1.53 13.29
C ASN A 111 13.20 -0.05 12.93
N HIS A 112 13.64 0.23 11.70
CA HIS A 112 13.93 1.58 11.25
C HIS A 112 13.72 1.67 9.74
N SER A 113 12.46 1.52 9.33
CA SER A 113 12.04 1.57 7.93
C SER A 113 12.34 2.92 7.29
N CYS A 114 12.24 2.98 5.96
CA CYS A 114 12.36 4.24 5.24
C CYS A 114 11.36 5.28 5.76
N GLY A 115 11.86 6.44 6.15
CA GLY A 115 11.05 7.55 6.60
C GLY A 115 11.90 8.77 6.94
N GLN A 116 11.25 9.88 7.29
CA GLN A 116 11.94 11.13 7.60
C GLN A 116 12.67 11.11 8.94
N HIS A 117 12.11 10.45 9.95
CA HIS A 117 12.68 10.36 11.30
C HIS A 117 13.10 11.73 11.88
N GLY A 118 12.29 12.77 11.63
CA GLY A 118 12.58 14.14 12.08
C GLY A 118 13.46 14.97 11.13
N TYR A 119 13.85 14.44 9.97
CA TYR A 119 14.65 15.15 8.96
C TYR A 119 13.84 15.53 7.72
N SER A 120 14.36 16.44 6.91
CA SER A 120 13.76 16.84 5.62
C SER A 120 13.94 15.81 4.50
N TYR A 121 14.52 14.66 4.80
CA TYR A 121 14.83 13.58 3.87
C TYR A 121 14.50 12.22 4.45
N ASN A 122 14.15 11.28 3.57
CA ASN A 122 13.84 9.91 3.91
C ASN A 122 15.11 9.07 3.94
N TRP A 123 15.28 8.34 5.03
CA TRP A 123 16.41 7.45 5.25
C TRP A 123 16.00 6.25 6.11
N CYS A 124 16.88 5.25 6.16
CA CYS A 124 16.73 4.09 7.01
C CYS A 124 18.09 3.53 7.45
N TYR A 125 18.11 2.67 8.46
CA TYR A 125 19.33 1.94 8.81
C TYR A 125 19.55 0.74 7.90
N VAL A 126 20.81 0.51 7.56
CA VAL A 126 21.31 -0.70 6.89
C VAL A 126 22.40 -1.32 7.79
N PRO A 127 22.82 -2.58 7.59
CA PRO A 127 23.85 -3.18 8.44
C PRO A 127 25.13 -2.29 8.51
N GLY A 128 25.42 -1.76 9.70
CA GLY A 128 26.59 -0.94 9.98
C GLY A 128 26.55 0.52 9.46
N SER A 129 25.42 1.00 8.93
CA SER A 129 25.31 2.39 8.43
C SER A 129 23.85 2.85 8.30
N TRP A 130 23.64 4.01 7.70
CA TRP A 130 22.33 4.49 7.27
C TRP A 130 22.38 4.87 5.80
N GLU A 131 21.25 4.83 5.12
CA GLU A 131 21.17 5.21 3.71
C GLU A 131 19.86 5.91 3.39
N TYR A 132 19.91 6.74 2.35
CA TYR A 132 18.71 7.38 1.80
C TYR A 132 17.81 6.38 1.13
N CYS A 133 16.52 6.66 1.17
CA CYS A 133 15.49 5.84 0.56
C CYS A 133 14.46 6.74 -0.12
N CYS A 134 13.75 6.18 -1.09
CA CYS A 134 12.78 6.92 -1.86
C CYS A 134 11.58 7.31 -0.99
N LYS A 135 10.97 8.46 -1.27
CA LYS A 135 9.69 8.82 -0.67
C LYS A 135 8.67 7.71 -0.92
N PRO A 136 7.75 7.47 0.03
CA PRO A 136 6.68 6.48 -0.14
C PRO A 136 5.83 6.70 -1.40
N ASP A 137 5.67 7.95 -1.81
CA ASP A 137 4.88 8.36 -2.98
C ASP A 137 5.66 8.41 -4.30
N HIS A 138 6.97 8.16 -4.27
CA HIS A 138 7.83 8.25 -5.45
C HIS A 138 8.87 7.13 -5.43
N ALA A 139 8.39 5.90 -5.58
CA ALA A 139 9.22 4.71 -5.68
C ALA A 139 10.36 4.86 -6.69
N CYS A 140 11.42 4.10 -6.48
CA CYS A 140 12.47 3.95 -7.47
C CYS A 140 11.89 3.45 -8.81
N GLY A 141 12.16 4.17 -9.90
CA GLY A 141 11.74 3.76 -11.25
C GLY A 141 12.11 4.79 -12.31
N LYS A 142 11.82 4.49 -13.57
CA LYS A 142 12.25 5.33 -14.70
C LYS A 142 11.64 6.73 -14.72
N HIS A 143 10.36 6.88 -14.36
CA HIS A 143 9.63 8.17 -14.41
C HIS A 143 9.88 8.97 -15.71
N GLY A 144 9.85 8.29 -16.86
CA GLY A 144 10.10 8.90 -18.17
C GLY A 144 11.57 9.13 -18.54
N GLN A 145 12.52 8.64 -17.73
CA GLN A 145 13.97 8.72 -17.98
C GLN A 145 14.56 7.38 -18.41
N SER A 146 15.80 7.40 -18.90
CA SER A 146 16.56 6.19 -19.26
C SER A 146 17.08 5.40 -18.06
N TYR A 147 17.12 6.02 -16.88
CA TYR A 147 17.58 5.46 -15.62
C TYR A 147 16.51 5.51 -14.54
N ASP A 148 16.60 4.61 -13.57
CA ASP A 148 15.71 4.61 -12.41
C ASP A 148 16.14 5.68 -11.40
N TRP A 149 15.19 6.45 -10.87
CA TRP A 149 15.45 7.49 -9.87
C TRP A 149 14.25 7.70 -8.95
N CYS A 150 14.46 8.47 -7.89
CA CYS A 150 13.38 8.89 -7.01
C CYS A 150 13.69 10.17 -6.23
N TRP A 151 12.62 10.80 -5.72
CA TRP A 151 12.74 11.79 -4.65
C TRP A 151 13.03 11.10 -3.33
N PHE A 152 13.95 11.66 -2.53
CA PHE A 152 14.19 11.21 -1.16
C PHE A 152 13.85 12.31 -0.14
N GLY A 153 13.79 13.59 -0.51
CA GLY A 153 13.53 14.68 0.45
C GLY A 153 12.37 15.61 0.09
N SER A 154 11.90 16.38 1.06
CA SER A 154 10.70 17.24 0.96
C SER A 154 10.80 18.29 -0.16
N TYR A 155 12.03 18.68 -0.54
CA TYR A 155 12.28 19.65 -1.58
C TYR A 155 12.35 19.00 -2.97
N ALA A 156 11.83 19.70 -3.98
CA ALA A 156 11.87 19.29 -5.40
C ALA A 156 13.28 19.24 -6.01
N THR A 157 14.34 19.42 -5.21
CA THR A 157 15.74 19.25 -5.60
C THR A 157 16.37 18.00 -4.97
N SER A 158 15.67 17.35 -4.02
CA SER A 158 16.19 16.22 -3.26
C SER A 158 15.88 14.88 -3.95
N TRP A 159 16.50 14.65 -5.11
CA TRP A 159 16.41 13.38 -5.86
C TRP A 159 17.74 12.62 -5.83
N ARG A 160 17.66 11.31 -6.07
CA ARG A 160 18.82 10.45 -6.36
C ARG A 160 18.47 9.44 -7.45
N GLN A 161 19.45 9.16 -8.29
CA GLN A 161 19.41 8.00 -9.17
C GLN A 161 19.48 6.72 -8.33
N CYS A 162 18.66 5.75 -8.68
CA CYS A 162 18.73 4.43 -8.07
C CYS A 162 19.84 3.60 -8.69
N LYS A 163 20.43 2.71 -7.90
CA LYS A 163 21.20 1.60 -8.47
C LYS A 163 20.26 0.52 -9.00
N ALA A 164 20.66 -0.03 -10.15
CA ALA A 164 20.10 -1.25 -10.74
C ALA A 164 20.50 -2.49 -9.93
#